data_AF-A0A950MH03-F1
#
_entry.id   AF-A0A950MH03-F1
#
_cell.length_a   1.000
_cell.length_b   1.000
_cell.length_c   1.000
_cell.angle_alpha   90.00
_cell.angle_beta   90.00
_cell.angle_gamma   90.00
#
_symmetry.space_group_name_H-M   'P 1'
#
loop_
_entity.id
_entity.type
_entity.pdbx_description
1 polymer ?
#
loop_
_entity_poly.entity_id
_entity_poly.type
_entity_poly.pdbx_seq_one_letter_code
_entity_poly.pdbx_strand_id
1 'polypeptide(L)' 'MKYKAIALALLAAICTGALASGAPWYKWRNKLDRTILCAKISPGDAWEVVDGPYMESRCRKPGNPQ' A
#
# COMPACT_ATOMS: atom_id res chain seq x y z
N MET A 1 15.89 23.34 32.86
CA MET A 1 16.04 21.87 32.75
C MET A 1 14.70 21.15 32.55
N LYS A 2 13.69 21.36 33.42
CA LYS A 2 12.34 20.74 33.29
C LYS A 2 11.64 21.00 31.95
N TYR A 3 11.63 22.24 31.45
CA TYR A 3 10.97 22.59 30.19
C TYR A 3 11.60 21.92 28.95
N LYS A 4 12.92 21.66 28.99
CA LYS A 4 13.62 20.92 27.91
C LYS A 4 13.21 19.45 27.90
N ALA A 5 13.05 18.84 29.08
CA ALA A 5 12.59 17.45 29.20
C ALA A 5 11.13 17.30 28.73
N ILE A 6 10.26 18.26 29.04
CA ILE A 6 8.87 18.28 28.57
C ILE A 6 8.82 18.44 27.05
N ALA A 7 9.63 19.35 26.49
CA ALA A 7 9.71 19.55 25.05
C ALA A 7 10.20 18.28 24.30
N LEU A 8 11.21 17.58 24.83
CA LEU A 8 11.67 16.31 24.25
C LEU A 8 10.61 15.21 24.31
N ALA A 9 9.88 15.10 25.43
CA ALA A 9 8.82 14.10 25.58
C ALA A 9 7.66 14.33 24.60
N LEU A 10 7.28 15.60 24.38
CA LEU A 10 6.26 15.96 23.39
C LEU A 10 6.71 15.65 21.96
N LEU A 11 7.98 15.91 21.63
CA LEU A 11 8.52 15.61 20.30
C LEU A 11 8.56 14.11 20.01
N ALA A 12 8.92 13.29 21.01
CA ALA A 12 8.94 11.83 20.89
C ALA A 12 7.54 11.23 20.71
N ALA A 13 6.52 11.81 21.35
CA ALA A 13 5.14 11.35 21.21
C ALA A 13 4.60 11.52 19.78
N ILE A 14 4.99 12.60 19.08
CA ILE A 14 4.52 12.93 17.72
C ILE A 14 5.09 11.95 16.67
N CYS A 15 6.26 11.35 16.92
CA CYS A 15 6.93 10.45 15.96
C CYS A 15 6.37 9.02 15.91
N THR A 16 5.32 8.68 16.67
CA THR A 16 4.87 7.29 16.83
C THR A 16 3.93 6.75 15.73
N GLY A 17 3.59 7.54 14.71
CA GLY A 17 2.49 7.19 13.79
C GLY A 17 2.84 7.22 12.31
N ALA A 18 3.61 6.24 11.81
CA ALA A 18 3.62 5.91 10.38
C ALA A 18 3.85 4.41 10.19
N LEU A 19 2.82 3.60 10.45
CA LEU A 19 2.81 2.19 10.07
C LEU A 19 2.65 2.11 8.54
N ALA A 20 3.76 2.10 7.83
CA ALA A 20 3.79 1.90 6.39
C ALA A 20 3.51 0.42 6.08
N SER A 21 2.23 0.06 5.97
CA SER A 21 1.84 -1.14 5.23
C SER A 21 2.40 -1.01 3.81
N GLY A 22 3.09 -2.03 3.32
CA GLY A 22 3.50 -2.06 1.91
C GLY A 22 2.27 -1.82 1.02
N ALA A 23 2.41 -0.97 0.00
CA ALA A 23 1.27 -0.64 -0.87
C ALA A 23 0.83 -1.91 -1.62
N PRO A 24 -0.44 -2.33 -1.51
CA PRO A 24 -0.90 -3.57 -2.13
C PRO A 24 -0.92 -3.45 -3.65
N TRP A 25 -0.58 -4.55 -4.32
CA TRP A 25 -0.66 -4.72 -5.77
C TRP A 25 -1.80 -5.66 -6.14
N TYR A 26 -2.40 -5.46 -7.30
CA TYR A 26 -3.52 -6.29 -7.78
C TYR A 26 -3.28 -6.73 -9.21
N LYS A 27 -3.80 -7.89 -9.58
CA LYS A 27 -3.93 -8.26 -11.00
C LYS A 27 -5.18 -7.59 -11.54
N TRP A 28 -4.98 -6.76 -12.55
CA TRP A 28 -6.03 -6.08 -13.29
C TRP A 28 -6.23 -6.80 -14.62
N ARG A 29 -7.48 -7.11 -14.95
CA ARG A 29 -7.86 -7.60 -16.27
C ARG A 29 -8.58 -6.50 -17.03
N ASN A 30 -8.18 -6.28 -18.28
CA ASN A 30 -8.89 -5.39 -19.17
C ASN A 30 -10.15 -6.07 -19.69
N LYS A 31 -11.29 -5.37 -19.62
CA LYS A 31 -12.61 -5.88 -19.95
C LYS A 31 -12.79 -6.13 -21.47
N LEU A 32 -11.99 -5.48 -22.31
CA LEU A 32 -12.11 -5.51 -23.78
C LEU A 32 -11.25 -6.61 -24.40
N ASP A 33 -9.95 -6.67 -24.06
CA ASP A 33 -8.99 -7.59 -24.68
C ASP A 33 -8.58 -8.76 -23.75
N ARG A 34 -9.03 -8.74 -22.49
CA ARG A 34 -8.68 -9.70 -21.43
C ARG A 34 -7.19 -9.74 -21.07
N THR A 35 -6.42 -8.72 -21.43
CA THR A 35 -5.02 -8.58 -21.01
C THR A 35 -4.94 -8.45 -19.48
N ILE A 36 -3.97 -9.12 -18.86
CA ILE A 36 -3.75 -9.08 -17.41
C ILE A 36 -2.43 -8.36 -17.12
N LEU A 37 -2.46 -7.40 -16.21
CA LEU A 37 -1.26 -6.73 -15.68
C LEU A 37 -1.29 -6.63 -14.16
N CYS A 38 -0.13 -6.42 -13.55
CA CYS A 38 0.00 -6.16 -12.11
C CYS A 38 0.20 -4.66 -11.87
N ALA A 39 -0.66 -4.04 -11.06
CA ALA A 39 -0.56 -2.62 -10.71
C ALA A 39 -1.15 -2.33 -9.32
N LYS A 40 -0.62 -1.29 -8.65
CA LYS A 40 -1.17 -0.80 -7.37
C LYS A 40 -2.52 -0.12 -7.53
N ILE A 41 -2.69 0.62 -8.62
CA ILE A 41 -3.89 1.40 -8.93
C ILE A 41 -4.48 0.93 -10.25
N SER A 42 -5.78 1.18 -10.46
CA SER A 42 -6.44 0.88 -11.72
C SER A 42 -5.75 1.61 -12.88
N PRO A 43 -5.44 0.92 -14.00
CA PRO A 43 -4.95 1.59 -15.20
C PRO A 43 -6.03 2.42 -15.93
N GLY A 44 -7.32 2.24 -15.60
CA GLY A 44 -8.44 2.99 -16.18
C GLY A 44 -9.79 2.26 -16.01
N ASP A 45 -10.87 2.86 -16.51
CA ASP A 45 -12.25 2.37 -16.30
C ASP A 45 -12.55 1.00 -16.93
N ALA A 46 -11.81 0.69 -17.99
CA ALA A 46 -11.88 -0.59 -18.69
C ALA A 46 -11.17 -1.73 -17.95
N TRP A 47 -10.69 -1.53 -16.73
CA TRP A 47 -10.00 -2.56 -15.94
C TRP A 47 -10.81 -3.01 -14.74
N GLU A 48 -10.71 -4.29 -14.40
CA GLU A 48 -11.31 -4.90 -13.20
C GLU A 48 -10.25 -5.66 -12.41
N VAL A 49 -10.37 -5.66 -11.09
CA VAL A 49 -9.50 -6.49 -10.23
C VAL A 49 -9.96 -7.94 -10.36
N VAL A 50 -9.02 -8.83 -10.64
CA VAL A 50 -9.29 -10.27 -10.73
C VAL A 50 -8.57 -11.09 -9.67
N ASP A 51 -7.56 -10.52 -9.01
CA ASP A 51 -6.73 -11.23 -8.03
C ASP A 51 -5.89 -10.26 -7.19
N GLY A 52 -5.46 -10.70 -6.00
CA GLY A 52 -4.70 -9.91 -5.02
C GLY A 52 -5.40 -9.77 -3.66
N PRO A 53 -4.80 -9.06 -2.69
CA PRO A 53 -3.60 -8.22 -2.82
C PRO A 53 -2.28 -8.98 -2.93
N TYR A 54 -1.26 -8.32 -3.48
CA TYR A 54 0.11 -8.79 -3.65
C TYR A 54 1.10 -7.82 -3.00
N MET A 55 2.24 -8.32 -2.53
CA MET A 55 3.27 -7.48 -1.89
C MET A 55 4.27 -6.84 -2.88
N GLU A 56 4.24 -7.24 -4.15
CA GLU A 56 5.23 -6.82 -5.16
C GLU A 56 4.62 -6.58 -6.54
N SER A 57 5.32 -5.78 -7.36
CA SER A 57 4.90 -5.35 -8.70
C SER A 57 4.79 -6.44 -9.75
N ARG A 58 5.27 -7.65 -9.44
CA ARG A 58 5.15 -8.81 -10.31
C ARG A 58 3.98 -9.72 -9.92
N CYS A 59 3.23 -9.38 -8.87
CA CYS A 59 2.10 -10.17 -8.37
C CYS A 59 2.45 -11.67 -8.21
N ARG A 60 3.65 -11.96 -7.68
CA ARG A 60 4.15 -13.34 -7.51
C ARG A 60 3.97 -13.84 -6.08
N LYS A 61 4.05 -12.95 -5.10
CA LYS A 61 3.91 -13.24 -3.67
C LYS A 61 2.59 -12.65 -3.15
N PRO A 62 1.65 -13.49 -2.67
CA PRO A 62 0.42 -13.02 -2.06
C PRO A 62 0.72 -12.02 -0.95
N GLY A 63 0.03 -10.88 -0.96
CA GLY A 63 0.08 -9.92 0.13
C GLY A 63 -0.83 -10.42 1.24
N ASN A 64 -0.45 -10.15 2.49
CA ASN A 64 -1.40 -10.29 3.58
C ASN A 64 -2.32 -9.06 3.51
N PRO A 65 -3.65 -9.21 3.36
CA PRO A 65 -4.55 -8.08 3.60
C PRO A 65 -4.31 -7.62 5.05
N GLN A 66 -3.80 -6.41 5.23
CA GLN A 66 -3.62 -5.79 6.55
C GLN A 66 -4.97 -5.33 7.11
#